data_AF-A0A946KD05-F1
#
_entry.id   AF-A0A946KD05-F1
#
_cell.length_a   1.000
_cell.length_b   1.000
_cell.length_c   1.000
_cell.angle_alpha   90.00
_cell.angle_beta   90.00
_cell.angle_gamma   90.00
#
_symmetry.space_group_name_H-M   'P 1'
#
loop_
_entity.id
_entity.type
_entity.pdbx_description
1 polymer ?
#
loop_
_entity_poly.entity_id
_entity_poly.type
_entity_poly.pdbx_seq_one_letter_code
_entity_poly.pdbx_strand_id
1 'polypeptide(L)'
;IEVITKRFPHWFCPTFASFANREDELPCDQHSLLAMTAPRPLYIASAAGDRWADPKGEFLAAVAATPAWKLYNFQGLESDRMPPVNLSIGQMIGYHLRDGGHDLLQFDWEQFANFADRNLKKETHSQPKNYRPEKSKNEDVLADFHPDQRILPTHPPENAVILLGKNIKPKFMSMDGEPIDWSEKDGVLTATQSKQHRNHIVSTELFHDADIHVEFMTSPIAHGNSGLYIHGHFELQIYDSFGVKNFTQQDEGSLYRFMKPLTNAARPTGEWQVYDIRFIAPNRNNSDGVRSPGTLKAWLNGQLVQDGVAFTEPRSPYIPYKHGVTPYLRKTEQTLHETGRGPLFLQDHGSPTKFRNIWIKRLPAEQSL
;
A
#
# COMPACT_ATOMS: atom_id res chain seq x y z
N ILE A 1 -24.45 28.60 -18.27
CA ILE A 1 -23.28 28.11 -19.07
C ILE A 1 -22.28 29.22 -19.39
N GLU A 2 -22.73 30.40 -19.83
CA GLU A 2 -21.85 31.49 -20.29
C GLU A 2 -20.70 31.85 -19.32
N VAL A 3 -21.02 32.02 -18.04
CA VAL A 3 -20.05 32.47 -17.03
C VAL A 3 -18.94 31.43 -16.81
N ILE A 4 -19.30 30.14 -16.71
CA ILE A 4 -18.34 29.09 -16.36
C ILE A 4 -17.42 28.74 -17.53
N THR A 5 -17.93 28.77 -18.77
CA THR A 5 -17.12 28.50 -19.97
C THR A 5 -16.20 29.66 -20.34
N LYS A 6 -16.53 30.90 -19.97
CA LYS A 6 -15.60 32.04 -20.09
C LYS A 6 -14.49 32.00 -19.04
N ARG A 7 -14.82 31.63 -17.80
CA ARG A 7 -13.86 31.61 -16.68
C ARG A 7 -12.97 30.36 -16.70
N PHE A 8 -13.49 29.23 -17.15
CA PHE A 8 -12.80 27.93 -17.21
C PHE A 8 -12.99 27.24 -18.57
N PRO A 9 -12.53 27.85 -19.68
CA PRO A 9 -12.77 27.34 -21.04
C PRO A 9 -12.13 25.96 -21.31
N HIS A 10 -11.14 25.57 -20.52
CA HIS A 10 -10.41 24.31 -20.67
C HIS A 10 -11.04 23.14 -19.88
N TRP A 11 -12.04 23.40 -19.03
CA TRP A 11 -12.74 22.35 -18.28
C TRP A 11 -13.85 21.67 -19.07
N PHE A 12 -14.29 22.29 -20.16
CA PHE A 12 -15.44 21.85 -20.94
C PHE A 12 -15.05 21.70 -22.41
N CYS A 13 -15.71 20.77 -23.10
CA CYS A 13 -15.62 20.68 -24.54
C CYS A 13 -16.07 22.01 -25.18
N PRO A 14 -15.41 22.51 -26.25
CA PRO A 14 -15.75 23.79 -26.87
C PRO A 14 -17.23 23.90 -27.27
N THR A 15 -17.86 22.80 -27.68
CA THR A 15 -19.29 22.74 -28.03
C THR A 15 -20.22 23.08 -26.87
N PHE A 16 -19.83 22.84 -25.61
CA PHE A 16 -20.66 23.23 -24.47
C PHE A 16 -20.84 24.75 -24.39
N ALA A 17 -19.80 25.52 -24.76
CA ALA A 17 -19.86 26.97 -24.79
C ALA A 17 -20.85 27.52 -25.82
N SER A 18 -21.19 26.77 -26.88
CA SER A 18 -22.20 27.23 -27.86
C SER A 18 -23.64 27.21 -27.34
N PHE A 19 -23.87 26.60 -26.18
CA PHE A 19 -25.15 26.61 -25.46
C PHE A 19 -25.26 27.75 -24.43
N ALA A 20 -24.30 28.67 -24.37
CA ALA A 20 -24.41 29.85 -23.53
C ALA A 20 -25.70 30.65 -23.86
N ASN A 21 -26.54 30.91 -22.86
CA ASN A 21 -27.86 31.56 -22.99
C ASN A 21 -28.88 30.75 -23.82
N ARG A 22 -28.61 29.47 -24.06
CA ARG A 22 -29.44 28.49 -24.78
C ARG A 22 -29.47 27.17 -24.00
N GLU A 23 -29.44 27.26 -22.67
CA GLU A 23 -29.40 26.12 -21.75
C GLU A 23 -30.55 25.14 -22.00
N ASP A 24 -31.75 25.64 -22.35
CA ASP A 24 -32.94 24.83 -22.64
C ASP A 24 -32.83 23.98 -23.93
N GLU A 25 -31.82 24.26 -24.78
CA GLU A 25 -31.55 23.49 -26.00
C GLU A 25 -30.54 22.37 -25.78
N LEU A 26 -30.02 22.20 -24.55
CA LEU A 26 -29.10 21.12 -24.24
C LEU A 26 -29.77 19.75 -24.50
N PRO A 27 -29.09 18.81 -25.18
CA PRO A 27 -29.65 17.49 -25.47
C PRO A 27 -29.74 16.60 -24.22
N CYS A 28 -29.03 16.95 -23.16
CA CYS A 28 -29.05 16.29 -21.86
C CYS A 28 -28.68 17.28 -20.75
N ASP A 29 -29.03 16.93 -19.52
CA ASP A 29 -28.75 17.73 -18.33
C ASP A 29 -28.07 16.84 -17.25
N GLN A 30 -27.53 17.43 -16.19
CA GLN A 30 -26.65 16.75 -15.23
C GLN A 30 -27.31 15.52 -14.56
N HIS A 31 -28.62 15.55 -14.36
CA HIS A 31 -29.36 14.40 -13.84
C HIS A 31 -29.26 13.16 -14.76
N SER A 32 -29.06 13.36 -16.07
CA SER A 32 -28.84 12.26 -17.02
C SER A 32 -27.53 11.52 -16.74
N LEU A 33 -26.46 12.24 -16.38
CA LEU A 33 -25.19 11.64 -15.98
C LEU A 33 -25.34 10.82 -14.70
N LEU A 34 -26.01 11.39 -13.69
CA LEU A 34 -26.31 10.68 -12.44
C LEU A 34 -27.14 9.42 -12.69
N ALA A 35 -28.18 9.52 -13.53
CA ALA A 35 -29.06 8.41 -13.90
C ALA A 35 -28.31 7.21 -14.52
N MET A 36 -27.21 7.44 -15.26
CA MET A 36 -26.40 6.34 -15.82
C MET A 36 -25.69 5.49 -14.76
N THR A 37 -25.66 5.93 -13.50
CA THR A 37 -25.08 5.16 -12.39
C THR A 37 -26.04 4.05 -11.90
N ALA A 38 -27.34 4.17 -12.19
CA ALA A 38 -28.34 3.18 -11.77
C ALA A 38 -28.01 1.77 -12.30
N PRO A 39 -28.21 0.70 -11.51
CA PRO A 39 -28.80 0.69 -10.16
C PRO A 39 -27.80 0.82 -9.02
N ARG A 40 -26.54 1.20 -9.27
CA ARG A 40 -25.51 1.25 -8.21
C ARG A 40 -25.77 2.39 -7.23
N PRO A 41 -25.32 2.31 -5.97
CA PRO A 41 -25.39 3.45 -5.06
C PRO A 41 -24.58 4.64 -5.58
N LEU A 42 -25.15 5.83 -5.49
CA LEU A 42 -24.55 7.11 -5.88
C LEU A 42 -24.56 8.04 -4.68
N TYR A 43 -23.47 8.77 -4.45
CA TYR A 43 -23.39 9.72 -3.35
C TYR A 43 -22.86 11.07 -3.81
N ILE A 44 -23.50 12.15 -3.39
CA ILE A 44 -23.18 13.53 -3.76
C ILE A 44 -22.86 14.30 -2.48
N ALA A 45 -21.67 14.89 -2.44
CA ALA A 45 -21.21 15.76 -1.36
C ALA A 45 -21.28 17.22 -1.84
N SER A 46 -21.86 18.08 -1.01
CA SER A 46 -22.04 19.49 -1.33
C SER A 46 -21.72 20.36 -0.12
N ALA A 47 -21.31 21.61 -0.35
CA ALA A 47 -21.01 22.58 0.69
C ALA A 47 -21.81 23.87 0.50
N ALA A 48 -22.43 24.38 1.57
CA ALA A 48 -23.34 25.52 1.49
C ALA A 48 -22.68 26.83 1.01
N GLY A 49 -21.37 26.98 1.25
CA GLY A 49 -20.57 28.10 0.80
C GLY A 49 -19.99 27.93 -0.61
N ASP A 50 -20.03 26.73 -1.21
CA ASP A 50 -19.53 26.47 -2.56
C ASP A 50 -20.57 26.80 -3.63
N ARG A 51 -20.86 28.09 -3.78
CA ARG A 51 -21.88 28.56 -4.72
C ARG A 51 -21.53 28.35 -6.20
N TRP A 52 -20.26 28.07 -6.52
CA TRP A 52 -19.83 27.79 -7.89
C TRP A 52 -20.16 26.36 -8.32
N ALA A 53 -20.23 25.42 -7.37
CA ALA A 53 -20.68 24.05 -7.61
C ALA A 53 -22.22 23.94 -7.74
N ASP A 54 -22.96 25.01 -7.43
CA ASP A 54 -24.43 25.07 -7.42
C ASP A 54 -25.09 23.96 -6.56
N PRO A 55 -25.00 24.04 -5.22
CA PRO A 55 -25.58 23.06 -4.31
C PRO A 55 -27.06 22.77 -4.57
N LYS A 56 -27.81 23.79 -5.00
CA LYS A 56 -29.22 23.65 -5.34
C LYS A 56 -29.40 22.84 -6.63
N GLY A 57 -28.65 23.16 -7.68
CA GLY A 57 -28.64 22.41 -8.93
C GLY A 57 -28.23 20.95 -8.74
N GLU A 58 -27.18 20.70 -7.95
CA GLU A 58 -26.74 19.35 -7.57
C GLU A 58 -27.86 18.55 -6.90
N PHE A 59 -28.53 19.14 -5.90
CA PHE A 59 -29.64 18.50 -5.21
C PHE A 59 -30.79 18.19 -6.16
N LEU A 60 -31.20 19.17 -6.99
CA LEU A 60 -32.27 18.98 -7.97
C LEU A 60 -31.93 17.92 -9.01
N ALA A 61 -30.67 17.85 -9.46
CA ALA A 61 -30.20 16.82 -10.37
C ALA A 61 -30.27 15.42 -9.72
N ALA A 62 -29.91 15.31 -8.44
CA ALA A 62 -30.02 14.06 -7.68
C ALA A 62 -31.47 13.59 -7.55
N VAL A 63 -32.40 14.51 -7.26
CA VAL A 63 -33.85 14.22 -7.21
C VAL A 63 -34.35 13.77 -8.58
N ALA A 64 -33.99 14.51 -9.64
CA ALA A 64 -34.39 14.21 -11.01
C ALA A 64 -33.81 12.89 -11.56
N ALA A 65 -32.72 12.38 -10.98
CA ALA A 65 -32.14 11.08 -11.33
C ALA A 65 -32.88 9.89 -10.70
N THR A 66 -33.70 10.11 -9.66
CA THR A 66 -34.46 9.07 -8.94
C THR A 66 -35.27 8.12 -9.82
N PRO A 67 -35.96 8.56 -10.90
CA PRO A 67 -36.69 7.66 -11.79
C PRO A 67 -35.84 6.53 -12.37
N ALA A 68 -34.54 6.73 -12.60
CA ALA A 68 -33.65 5.69 -13.11
C ALA A 68 -33.48 4.52 -12.12
N TRP A 69 -33.43 4.78 -10.81
CA TRP A 69 -33.39 3.72 -9.79
C TRP A 69 -34.75 3.03 -9.62
N LYS A 70 -35.85 3.76 -9.83
CA LYS A 70 -37.21 3.19 -9.79
C LYS A 70 -37.43 2.10 -10.83
N LEU A 71 -36.76 2.19 -12.00
CA LEU A 71 -36.78 1.13 -13.02
C LEU A 71 -36.24 -0.22 -12.51
N TYR A 72 -35.38 -0.19 -11.49
CA TYR A 72 -34.78 -1.38 -10.87
C TYR A 72 -35.39 -1.71 -9.51
N ASN A 73 -36.57 -1.16 -9.19
CA ASN A 73 -37.24 -1.31 -7.90
C ASN A 73 -36.45 -0.78 -6.70
N PHE A 74 -35.59 0.21 -6.91
CA PHE A 74 -34.85 0.90 -5.85
C PHE A 74 -35.43 2.28 -5.56
N GLN A 75 -35.29 2.73 -4.32
CA GLN A 75 -35.56 4.11 -3.90
C GLN A 75 -34.33 4.98 -4.11
N GLY A 76 -34.48 6.09 -4.84
CA GLY A 76 -33.41 7.05 -5.08
C GLY A 76 -33.30 8.06 -3.95
N LEU A 77 -33.35 9.36 -4.30
CA LEU A 77 -33.44 10.46 -3.33
C LEU A 77 -34.90 10.91 -3.25
N GLU A 78 -35.67 10.30 -2.36
CA GLU A 78 -37.12 10.54 -2.21
C GLU A 78 -37.41 11.80 -1.37
N SER A 79 -36.85 12.94 -1.74
CA SER A 79 -37.11 14.24 -1.11
C SER A 79 -37.13 15.34 -2.17
N ASP A 80 -38.08 16.26 -2.08
CA ASP A 80 -38.11 17.51 -2.86
C ASP A 80 -37.53 18.70 -2.08
N ARG A 81 -37.12 18.46 -0.83
CA ARG A 81 -36.55 19.47 0.06
C ARG A 81 -35.07 19.21 0.31
N MET A 82 -34.26 20.24 0.08
CA MET A 82 -32.84 20.23 0.39
C MET A 82 -32.64 19.98 1.90
N PRO A 83 -31.68 19.13 2.31
CA PRO A 83 -31.47 18.86 3.72
C PRO A 83 -30.92 20.10 4.45
N PRO A 84 -31.16 20.23 5.76
CA PRO A 84 -30.41 21.15 6.60
C PRO A 84 -28.90 20.94 6.48
N VAL A 85 -28.15 22.00 6.74
CA VAL A 85 -26.69 21.96 6.78
C VAL A 85 -26.21 20.94 7.81
N ASN A 86 -25.19 20.16 7.44
CA ASN A 86 -24.60 19.03 8.15
C ASN A 86 -25.57 17.84 8.36
N LEU A 87 -26.59 17.69 7.50
CA LEU A 87 -27.43 16.50 7.45
C LEU A 87 -27.26 15.76 6.12
N SER A 88 -27.08 14.44 6.20
CA SER A 88 -27.16 13.55 5.04
C SER A 88 -28.51 12.86 4.97
N ILE A 89 -29.02 12.73 3.75
CA ILE A 89 -30.30 12.09 3.42
C ILE A 89 -30.12 11.14 2.22
N GLY A 90 -31.15 10.33 1.96
CA GLY A 90 -31.23 9.45 0.80
C GLY A 90 -30.83 7.98 1.08
N GLN A 91 -31.26 7.10 0.17
CA GLN A 91 -31.00 5.65 0.23
C GLN A 91 -30.02 5.24 -0.86
N MET A 92 -30.46 4.95 -2.10
CA MET A 92 -29.54 4.57 -3.17
C MET A 92 -28.87 5.77 -3.85
N ILE A 93 -29.50 6.94 -3.77
CA ILE A 93 -28.86 8.22 -4.07
C ILE A 93 -28.76 8.96 -2.73
N GLY A 94 -27.54 9.14 -2.24
CA GLY A 94 -27.27 9.89 -1.03
C GLY A 94 -26.80 11.30 -1.34
N TYR A 95 -27.20 12.24 -0.48
CA TYR A 95 -26.82 13.63 -0.58
C TYR A 95 -26.54 14.18 0.82
N HIS A 96 -25.57 15.07 0.95
CA HIS A 96 -25.46 15.94 2.11
C HIS A 96 -25.14 17.36 1.67
N LEU A 97 -25.48 18.32 2.54
CA LEU A 97 -25.03 19.69 2.46
C LEU A 97 -24.22 19.99 3.71
N ARG A 98 -22.90 20.17 3.61
CA ARG A 98 -22.03 20.52 4.74
C ARG A 98 -21.88 22.05 4.85
N ASP A 99 -21.59 22.55 6.05
CA ASP A 99 -21.15 23.94 6.24
C ASP A 99 -19.74 24.18 5.65
N GLY A 100 -19.46 25.39 5.18
CA GLY A 100 -18.15 25.77 4.62
C GLY A 100 -18.09 25.85 3.09
N GLY A 101 -16.88 25.95 2.53
CA GLY A 101 -16.63 26.19 1.10
C GLY A 101 -16.09 24.98 0.32
N HIS A 102 -15.47 25.25 -0.83
CA HIS A 102 -14.94 24.27 -1.79
C HIS A 102 -13.76 23.48 -1.22
N ASP A 103 -14.04 22.36 -0.54
CA ASP A 103 -13.06 21.41 0.01
C ASP A 103 -13.75 20.08 0.40
N LEU A 104 -12.97 19.06 0.77
CA LEU A 104 -13.45 17.84 1.43
C LEU A 104 -12.93 17.77 2.87
N LEU A 105 -13.85 17.76 3.83
CA LEU A 105 -13.56 17.71 5.26
C LEU A 105 -13.85 16.34 5.87
N GLN A 106 -13.46 16.16 7.12
CA GLN A 106 -13.73 14.94 7.90
C GLN A 106 -15.21 14.54 7.85
N PHE A 107 -16.13 15.50 7.97
CA PHE A 107 -17.57 15.24 7.88
C PHE A 107 -17.94 14.56 6.54
N ASP A 108 -17.37 15.00 5.42
CA ASP A 108 -17.68 14.41 4.11
C ASP A 108 -17.25 12.94 4.07
N TRP A 109 -16.05 12.64 4.59
CA TRP A 109 -15.53 11.27 4.71
C TRP A 109 -16.38 10.38 5.62
N GLU A 110 -16.84 10.90 6.76
CA GLU A 110 -17.75 10.18 7.66
C GLU A 110 -19.07 9.87 6.96
N GLN A 111 -19.61 10.81 6.19
CA GLN A 111 -20.84 10.60 5.44
C GLN A 111 -20.68 9.61 4.28
N PHE A 112 -19.55 9.60 3.58
CA PHE A 112 -19.23 8.58 2.58
C PHE A 112 -19.19 7.19 3.21
N ALA A 113 -18.48 7.03 4.33
CA ALA A 113 -18.37 5.76 5.04
C ALA A 113 -19.75 5.27 5.54
N ASN A 114 -20.53 6.15 6.16
CA ASN A 114 -21.89 5.84 6.63
C ASN A 114 -22.85 5.47 5.49
N PHE A 115 -22.68 6.05 4.30
CA PHE A 115 -23.48 5.71 3.14
C PHE A 115 -23.06 4.38 2.51
N ALA A 116 -21.75 4.14 2.41
CA ALA A 116 -21.18 2.89 1.95
C ALA A 116 -21.66 1.72 2.83
N ASP A 117 -21.59 1.85 4.15
CA ASP A 117 -22.05 0.83 5.12
C ASP A 117 -23.53 0.47 4.98
N ARG A 118 -24.37 1.41 4.51
CA ARG A 118 -25.81 1.21 4.31
C ARG A 118 -26.15 0.56 2.96
N ASN A 119 -25.46 0.94 1.89
CA ASN A 119 -25.90 0.66 0.52
C ASN A 119 -25.01 -0.31 -0.25
N LEU A 120 -23.71 -0.27 0.04
CA LEU A 120 -22.87 -1.38 -0.37
C LEU A 120 -23.25 -2.48 0.61
N LYS A 121 -23.66 -3.64 0.08
CA LYS A 121 -23.66 -4.83 0.92
C LYS A 121 -22.26 -4.84 1.53
N LYS A 122 -22.18 -4.61 2.84
CA LYS A 122 -21.29 -5.42 3.61
C LYS A 122 -21.66 -6.82 3.16
N GLU A 123 -20.80 -7.45 2.38
CA GLU A 123 -20.46 -8.80 2.80
C GLU A 123 -19.86 -8.67 4.22
N THR A 124 -20.70 -8.33 5.20
CA THR A 124 -20.91 -9.27 6.26
C THR A 124 -21.33 -10.50 5.48
N HIS A 125 -20.36 -11.38 5.23
CA HIS A 125 -20.53 -12.65 5.88
C HIS A 125 -21.11 -12.33 7.26
N SER A 126 -22.45 -12.42 7.37
CA SER A 126 -23.06 -12.73 8.64
C SER A 126 -22.11 -13.79 9.16
N GLN A 127 -21.49 -13.64 10.31
CA GLN A 127 -20.92 -14.85 10.87
C GLN A 127 -22.15 -15.74 11.09
N PRO A 128 -22.42 -16.85 10.34
CA PRO A 128 -23.18 -17.90 10.95
C PRO A 128 -22.61 -18.10 12.34
N LYS A 129 -23.47 -18.48 13.26
CA LYS A 129 -23.02 -18.92 14.58
C LYS A 129 -21.94 -20.03 14.50
N ASN A 130 -21.66 -20.54 13.28
CA ASN A 130 -20.52 -21.37 12.87
C ASN A 130 -19.86 -20.94 11.53
N TYR A 131 -19.58 -19.65 11.25
CA TYR A 131 -18.76 -19.25 10.07
C TYR A 131 -17.28 -19.34 10.37
N ARG A 132 -16.54 -19.96 9.46
CA ARG A 132 -15.13 -19.69 9.25
C ARG A 132 -15.03 -18.97 7.90
N PRO A 133 -14.34 -17.82 7.81
CA PRO A 133 -14.18 -17.14 6.54
C PRO A 133 -13.50 -18.10 5.55
N GLU A 134 -13.95 -18.11 4.29
CA GLU A 134 -13.02 -18.48 3.22
C GLU A 134 -11.99 -17.35 3.21
N LYS A 135 -10.93 -17.57 3.99
CA LYS A 135 -9.69 -16.82 4.02
C LYS A 135 -9.36 -16.39 2.59
N SER A 136 -8.97 -15.13 2.39
CA SER A 136 -8.34 -14.79 1.11
C SER A 136 -7.18 -15.78 0.89
N LYS A 137 -6.89 -16.21 -0.35
CA LYS A 137 -5.72 -17.08 -0.61
C LYS A 137 -4.46 -16.56 0.08
N ASN A 138 -4.32 -15.23 0.13
CA ASN A 138 -3.25 -14.55 0.85
C ASN A 138 -3.37 -14.71 2.39
N GLU A 139 -4.55 -14.60 2.99
CA GLU A 139 -4.77 -14.88 4.42
C GLU A 139 -4.51 -16.36 4.77
N ASP A 140 -4.85 -17.31 3.89
CA ASP A 140 -4.49 -18.72 4.03
C ASP A 140 -2.99 -18.93 4.08
N VAL A 141 -2.29 -18.35 3.12
CA VAL A 141 -0.84 -18.45 3.00
C VAL A 141 -0.13 -17.69 4.13
N LEU A 142 -0.77 -16.70 4.76
CA LEU A 142 -0.23 -15.95 5.89
C LEU A 142 -0.63 -16.52 7.28
N ALA A 143 -1.63 -17.40 7.34
CA ALA A 143 -2.23 -17.85 8.59
C ALA A 143 -1.32 -18.78 9.39
N ASP A 144 -0.47 -19.58 8.75
CA ASP A 144 0.48 -20.48 9.41
C ASP A 144 1.82 -19.80 9.75
N PHE A 145 1.99 -18.51 9.40
CA PHE A 145 3.23 -17.78 9.66
C PHE A 145 3.32 -17.26 11.10
N HIS A 146 3.82 -18.12 11.99
CA HIS A 146 4.07 -17.84 13.39
C HIS A 146 5.51 -18.22 13.78
N PRO A 147 6.50 -17.37 13.45
CA PRO A 147 7.90 -17.63 13.73
C PRO A 147 8.17 -17.61 15.25
N ASP A 148 9.10 -18.45 15.70
CA ASP A 148 9.58 -18.43 17.07
C ASP A 148 10.84 -17.58 17.20
N GLN A 149 10.67 -16.35 17.69
CA GLN A 149 11.74 -15.36 17.84
C GLN A 149 12.33 -15.31 19.26
N ARG A 150 12.06 -16.33 20.11
CA ARG A 150 12.48 -16.32 21.53
C ARG A 150 13.95 -16.67 21.73
N ILE A 151 14.54 -17.47 20.84
CA ILE A 151 15.93 -17.93 20.95
C ILE A 151 16.68 -17.47 19.71
N LEU A 152 17.72 -16.66 19.92
CA LEU A 152 18.63 -16.21 18.87
C LEU A 152 20.05 -16.77 19.10
N PRO A 153 20.77 -17.19 18.05
CA PRO A 153 20.32 -17.17 16.66
C PRO A 153 19.30 -18.27 16.34
N THR A 154 18.35 -17.96 15.46
CA THR A 154 17.32 -18.94 15.05
C THR A 154 17.91 -19.97 14.10
N HIS A 155 17.64 -21.25 14.33
CA HIS A 155 18.09 -22.30 13.40
C HIS A 155 17.34 -22.21 12.06
N PRO A 156 18.05 -22.15 10.92
CA PRO A 156 17.40 -22.17 9.61
C PRO A 156 16.61 -23.49 9.44
N PRO A 157 15.39 -23.45 8.88
CA PRO A 157 14.62 -24.66 8.62
C PRO A 157 15.26 -25.52 7.52
N GLU A 158 14.91 -26.80 7.50
CA GLU A 158 15.32 -27.73 6.46
C GLU A 158 14.86 -27.19 5.09
N ASN A 159 15.80 -27.03 4.14
CA ASN A 159 15.64 -26.40 2.82
C ASN A 159 15.68 -24.86 2.75
N ALA A 160 16.00 -24.15 3.84
CA ALA A 160 16.31 -22.74 3.74
C ALA A 160 17.63 -22.50 2.98
N VAL A 161 17.63 -21.52 2.09
CA VAL A 161 18.85 -21.00 1.47
C VAL A 161 19.47 -20.00 2.42
N ILE A 162 20.62 -20.34 2.99
CA ILE A 162 21.38 -19.45 3.87
C ILE A 162 22.14 -18.44 3.01
N LEU A 163 21.85 -17.15 3.20
CA LEU A 163 22.53 -16.03 2.54
C LEU A 163 23.71 -15.50 3.36
N LEU A 164 23.60 -15.52 4.68
CA LEU A 164 24.64 -15.08 5.62
C LEU A 164 24.58 -15.93 6.90
N GLY A 165 25.73 -16.46 7.33
CA GLY A 165 25.81 -17.25 8.56
C GLY A 165 27.25 -17.65 8.89
N LYS A 166 27.45 -18.20 10.10
CA LYS A 166 28.77 -18.65 10.54
C LYS A 166 29.31 -19.74 9.61
N ASN A 167 30.56 -19.60 9.18
CA ASN A 167 31.23 -20.51 8.23
C ASN A 167 30.53 -20.62 6.86
N ILE A 168 29.64 -19.69 6.51
CA ILE A 168 28.98 -19.61 5.21
C ILE A 168 29.51 -18.38 4.49
N LYS A 169 30.06 -18.55 3.28
CA LYS A 169 30.43 -17.43 2.43
C LYS A 169 29.18 -16.59 2.12
N PRO A 170 29.18 -15.26 2.37
CA PRO A 170 28.03 -14.42 2.07
C PRO A 170 27.59 -14.53 0.60
N LYS A 171 26.30 -14.69 0.38
CA LYS A 171 25.68 -14.76 -0.97
C LYS A 171 25.18 -13.41 -1.42
N PHE A 172 26.04 -12.41 -1.37
CA PHE A 172 25.75 -11.04 -1.76
C PHE A 172 26.82 -10.50 -2.73
N MET A 173 26.40 -9.61 -3.61
CA MET A 173 27.24 -8.82 -4.50
C MET A 173 27.01 -7.33 -4.24
N SER A 174 27.93 -6.48 -4.68
CA SER A 174 27.71 -5.04 -4.73
C SER A 174 26.65 -4.67 -5.77
N MET A 175 26.22 -3.41 -5.77
CA MET A 175 25.30 -2.87 -6.78
C MET A 175 25.86 -2.95 -8.21
N ASP A 176 27.17 -3.11 -8.39
CA ASP A 176 27.82 -3.27 -9.70
C ASP A 176 27.95 -4.74 -10.12
N GLY A 177 27.56 -5.69 -9.27
CA GLY A 177 27.75 -7.13 -9.51
C GLY A 177 29.14 -7.65 -9.14
N GLU A 178 29.92 -6.83 -8.43
CA GLU A 178 31.27 -7.15 -7.97
C GLU A 178 31.25 -7.71 -6.54
N PRO A 179 32.39 -8.22 -6.02
CA PRO A 179 32.49 -8.58 -4.61
C PRO A 179 32.12 -7.43 -3.68
N ILE A 180 31.42 -7.74 -2.58
CA ILE A 180 31.09 -6.75 -1.53
C ILE A 180 32.35 -6.30 -0.79
N ASP A 181 32.32 -5.08 -0.26
CA ASP A 181 33.39 -4.48 0.57
C ASP A 181 32.97 -4.29 2.04
N TRP A 182 31.75 -4.71 2.39
CA TRP A 182 31.28 -4.74 3.78
C TRP A 182 32.14 -5.71 4.60
N SER A 183 32.55 -5.30 5.81
CA SER A 183 33.42 -6.13 6.63
C SER A 183 32.66 -7.35 7.16
N GLU A 184 33.21 -8.54 6.94
CA GLU A 184 32.68 -9.81 7.46
C GLU A 184 33.62 -10.34 8.55
N LYS A 185 33.05 -10.71 9.70
CA LYS A 185 33.78 -11.37 10.78
C LYS A 185 32.85 -12.35 11.52
N ASP A 186 33.28 -13.61 11.59
CA ASP A 186 32.61 -14.67 12.35
C ASP A 186 31.13 -14.89 11.96
N GLY A 187 30.78 -14.70 10.69
CA GLY A 187 29.42 -14.79 10.16
C GLY A 187 28.57 -13.53 10.35
N VAL A 188 29.18 -12.43 10.77
CA VAL A 188 28.54 -11.12 10.95
C VAL A 188 29.05 -10.17 9.87
N LEU A 189 28.13 -9.63 9.09
CA LEU A 189 28.42 -8.62 8.09
C LEU A 189 28.08 -7.23 8.64
N THR A 190 28.97 -6.25 8.48
CA THR A 190 28.75 -4.88 8.96
C THR A 190 28.70 -3.91 7.79
N ALA A 191 27.62 -3.14 7.72
CA ALA A 191 27.45 -2.09 6.71
C ALA A 191 28.56 -1.04 6.78
N THR A 192 28.99 -0.57 5.61
CA THR A 192 29.97 0.52 5.54
C THR A 192 29.34 1.83 5.98
N GLN A 193 30.14 2.71 6.57
CA GLN A 193 29.74 4.09 6.85
C GLN A 193 29.93 4.96 5.60
N SER A 194 29.26 4.62 4.50
CA SER A 194 29.41 5.37 3.27
C SER A 194 28.69 6.73 3.41
N LYS A 195 29.36 7.82 3.01
CA LYS A 195 28.73 9.16 2.98
C LYS A 195 27.71 9.31 1.83
N GLN A 196 27.70 8.36 0.90
CA GLN A 196 26.92 8.46 -0.32
C GLN A 196 25.60 7.70 -0.23
N HIS A 197 25.42 6.84 0.79
CA HIS A 197 24.21 6.04 1.03
C HIS A 197 23.79 5.21 -0.20
N ARG A 198 24.78 4.65 -0.90
CA ARG A 198 24.59 3.93 -2.18
C ARG A 198 25.30 2.59 -2.23
N ASN A 199 26.04 2.21 -1.18
CA ASN A 199 26.78 0.96 -1.14
C ASN A 199 25.91 -0.19 -0.62
N HIS A 200 24.69 -0.30 -1.16
CA HIS A 200 23.79 -1.40 -0.85
C HIS A 200 24.41 -2.71 -1.35
N ILE A 201 23.99 -3.84 -0.79
CA ILE A 201 24.38 -5.15 -1.30
C ILE A 201 23.14 -5.95 -1.68
N VAL A 202 23.29 -6.82 -2.67
CA VAL A 202 22.20 -7.52 -3.36
C VAL A 202 22.45 -9.02 -3.31
N SER A 203 21.45 -9.80 -2.90
CA SER A 203 21.59 -11.24 -2.83
C SER A 203 21.75 -11.86 -4.22
N THR A 204 22.63 -12.85 -4.33
CA THR A 204 22.76 -13.62 -5.58
C THR A 204 21.62 -14.61 -5.78
N GLU A 205 20.87 -14.90 -4.72
CA GLU A 205 19.72 -15.79 -4.74
C GLU A 205 18.45 -15.00 -5.06
N LEU A 206 17.69 -15.49 -6.03
CA LEU A 206 16.39 -14.94 -6.41
C LEU A 206 15.25 -15.84 -5.91
N PHE A 207 14.16 -15.22 -5.46
CA PHE A 207 12.96 -15.89 -4.94
C PHE A 207 11.70 -15.19 -5.44
N HIS A 208 10.56 -15.88 -5.39
CA HIS A 208 9.25 -15.30 -5.71
C HIS A 208 8.50 -15.07 -4.40
N ASP A 209 7.87 -16.13 -3.87
CA ASP A 209 7.25 -16.16 -2.55
C ASP A 209 8.20 -16.82 -1.55
N ALA A 210 8.34 -16.23 -0.37
CA ALA A 210 9.28 -16.74 0.62
C ALA A 210 8.97 -16.31 2.05
N ASP A 211 9.41 -17.15 2.98
CA ASP A 211 9.75 -16.76 4.34
C ASP A 211 11.21 -16.27 4.36
N ILE A 212 11.43 -15.10 4.93
CA ILE A 212 12.72 -14.42 5.02
C ILE A 212 13.02 -14.17 6.49
N HIS A 213 14.19 -14.61 6.94
CA HIS A 213 14.69 -14.35 8.28
C HIS A 213 15.94 -13.49 8.22
N VAL A 214 16.00 -12.49 9.10
CA VAL A 214 17.15 -11.59 9.22
C VAL A 214 17.36 -11.25 10.69
N GLU A 215 18.55 -11.53 11.20
CA GLU A 215 19.00 -10.93 12.46
C GLU A 215 19.90 -9.74 12.19
N PHE A 216 19.62 -8.63 12.86
CA PHE A 216 20.34 -7.37 12.64
C PHE A 216 20.55 -6.62 13.94
N MET A 217 21.48 -5.67 13.95
CA MET A 217 21.78 -4.84 15.11
C MET A 217 22.01 -3.41 14.64
N THR A 218 21.19 -2.50 15.13
CA THR A 218 21.25 -1.08 14.84
C THR A 218 22.36 -0.40 15.64
N SER A 219 22.82 0.74 15.15
CA SER A 219 23.82 1.62 15.76
C SER A 219 23.20 3.00 16.00
N PRO A 220 23.60 3.76 17.03
CA PRO A 220 23.14 5.14 17.17
C PRO A 220 23.67 6.06 16.05
N ILE A 221 24.69 5.63 15.30
CA ILE A 221 25.24 6.38 14.17
C ILE A 221 24.22 6.39 13.03
N ALA A 222 23.99 7.56 12.44
CA ALA A 222 23.03 7.77 11.34
C ALA A 222 21.62 7.23 11.65
N HIS A 223 21.19 7.33 12.92
CA HIS A 223 19.88 6.87 13.40
C HIS A 223 19.63 5.37 13.18
N GLY A 224 20.68 4.56 13.10
CA GLY A 224 20.56 3.12 12.85
C GLY A 224 19.98 2.78 11.48
N ASN A 225 19.88 3.77 10.58
CA ASN A 225 19.10 3.65 9.36
C ASN A 225 19.70 2.61 8.41
N SER A 226 18.86 1.68 7.99
CA SER A 226 19.11 0.67 6.97
C SER A 226 17.74 0.17 6.50
N GLY A 227 17.70 -0.94 5.78
CA GLY A 227 16.45 -1.48 5.29
C GLY A 227 16.64 -2.79 4.55
N LEU A 228 15.57 -3.57 4.52
CA LEU A 228 15.48 -4.79 3.73
C LEU A 228 14.61 -4.49 2.50
N TYR A 229 15.22 -4.32 1.33
CA TYR A 229 14.44 -4.19 0.09
C TYR A 229 14.17 -5.57 -0.49
N ILE A 230 12.93 -6.02 -0.36
CA ILE A 230 12.44 -7.24 -0.98
C ILE A 230 12.17 -6.95 -2.45
N HIS A 231 12.80 -7.73 -3.32
CA HIS A 231 12.81 -7.56 -4.77
C HIS A 231 13.34 -6.19 -5.22
N GLY A 232 14.06 -5.47 -4.35
CA GLY A 232 14.50 -4.10 -4.62
C GLY A 232 13.36 -3.07 -4.69
N HIS A 233 12.11 -3.44 -4.43
CA HIS A 233 10.94 -2.56 -4.60
C HIS A 233 10.25 -2.22 -3.27
N PHE A 234 10.25 -3.15 -2.32
CA PHE A 234 9.48 -3.04 -1.08
C PHE A 234 10.42 -3.08 0.12
N GLU A 235 10.51 -1.96 0.84
CA GLU A 235 11.42 -1.78 1.96
C GLU A 235 10.72 -2.09 3.29
N LEU A 236 11.18 -3.12 3.99
CA LEU A 236 10.92 -3.27 5.42
C LEU A 236 11.99 -2.48 6.19
N GLN A 237 11.54 -1.47 6.92
CA GLN A 237 12.40 -0.44 7.49
C GLN A 237 13.26 -0.95 8.66
N ILE A 238 14.54 -0.57 8.69
CA ILE A 238 15.44 -0.75 9.85
C ILE A 238 15.85 0.64 10.34
N TYR A 239 15.53 0.96 11.59
CA TYR A 239 15.74 2.31 12.12
C TYR A 239 15.86 2.29 13.64
N ASP A 240 16.61 3.21 14.23
CA ASP A 240 16.62 3.38 15.69
C ASP A 240 15.28 3.99 16.15
N SER A 241 14.32 3.12 16.43
CA SER A 241 12.96 3.49 16.84
C SER A 241 12.66 3.14 18.29
N PHE A 242 13.66 2.72 19.09
CA PHE A 242 13.43 2.29 20.46
C PHE A 242 12.77 3.40 21.30
N GLY A 243 11.62 3.10 21.91
CA GLY A 243 10.89 4.03 22.78
C GLY A 243 10.11 5.14 22.05
N VAL A 244 10.10 5.16 20.71
CA VAL A 244 9.27 6.10 19.93
C VAL A 244 7.79 5.80 20.17
N LYS A 245 7.05 6.80 20.68
CA LYS A 245 5.61 6.67 21.01
C LYS A 245 4.69 6.90 19.82
N ASN A 246 5.02 7.87 18.97
CA ASN A 246 4.22 8.28 17.82
C ASN A 246 4.91 7.86 16.52
N PHE A 247 5.00 6.55 16.30
CA PHE A 247 5.63 5.97 15.13
C PHE A 247 4.76 6.13 13.87
N THR A 248 5.45 6.23 12.74
CA THR A 248 4.97 6.60 11.41
C THR A 248 5.37 5.54 10.38
N GLN A 249 5.17 5.84 9.09
CA GLN A 249 5.64 5.01 7.99
C GLN A 249 7.16 5.07 7.76
N GLN A 250 7.91 5.79 8.59
CA GLN A 250 9.38 5.90 8.53
C GLN A 250 10.09 5.12 9.65
N ASP A 251 9.33 4.64 10.63
CA ASP A 251 9.87 3.97 11.81
C ASP A 251 10.04 2.47 11.55
N GLU A 252 10.84 1.84 12.39
CA GLU A 252 11.22 0.44 12.27
C GLU A 252 10.01 -0.51 12.26
N GLY A 253 10.06 -1.49 11.37
CA GLY A 253 8.98 -2.45 11.16
C GLY A 253 7.89 -1.93 10.22
N SER A 254 7.97 -0.67 9.76
CA SER A 254 7.11 -0.19 8.66
C SER A 254 7.44 -0.90 7.35
N LEU A 255 6.41 -1.17 6.55
CA LEU A 255 6.58 -1.27 5.11
C LEU A 255 6.64 0.17 4.59
N TYR A 256 7.85 0.67 4.34
CA TYR A 256 8.14 2.10 4.17
C TYR A 256 7.25 2.74 3.10
N ARG A 257 6.55 3.83 3.45
CA ARG A 257 5.55 4.54 2.61
C ARG A 257 4.29 3.75 2.21
N PHE A 258 4.11 2.53 2.72
CA PHE A 258 2.86 1.78 2.61
C PHE A 258 2.08 1.83 3.91
N MET A 259 2.67 1.31 4.99
CA MET A 259 2.02 1.13 6.28
C MET A 259 3.02 1.30 7.42
N LYS A 260 2.60 2.03 8.46
CA LYS A 260 3.33 2.11 9.73
C LYS A 260 3.33 0.73 10.41
N PRO A 261 4.27 0.42 11.32
CA PRO A 261 4.17 -0.81 12.09
C PRO A 261 2.89 -0.82 12.96
N LEU A 262 2.37 -2.00 13.27
CA LEU A 262 1.24 -2.16 14.20
C LEU A 262 1.63 -1.81 15.65
N THR A 263 2.88 -2.07 16.00
CA THR A 263 3.46 -1.84 17.32
C THR A 263 4.93 -1.48 17.18
N ASN A 264 5.46 -0.71 18.12
CA ASN A 264 6.89 -0.48 18.22
C ASN A 264 7.51 -1.64 19.01
N ALA A 265 8.16 -2.55 18.29
CA ALA A 265 8.86 -3.70 18.87
C ALA A 265 10.39 -3.58 18.82
N ALA A 266 10.90 -2.38 18.51
CA ALA A 266 12.33 -2.11 18.49
C ALA A 266 12.96 -2.38 19.87
N ARG A 267 14.20 -2.86 19.88
CA ARG A 267 15.11 -2.94 21.02
C ARG A 267 16.12 -1.80 20.92
N PRO A 268 16.80 -1.44 22.03
CA PRO A 268 17.85 -0.44 22.00
C PRO A 268 18.96 -0.76 20.99
N THR A 269 19.61 0.28 20.45
CA THR A 269 20.80 0.10 19.60
C THR A 269 21.87 -0.72 20.33
N GLY A 270 22.59 -1.55 19.56
CA GLY A 270 23.56 -2.50 20.12
C GLY A 270 22.96 -3.83 20.59
N GLU A 271 21.64 -3.99 20.58
CA GLU A 271 20.99 -5.29 20.77
C GLU A 271 20.67 -5.98 19.44
N TRP A 272 20.68 -7.31 19.45
CA TRP A 272 20.22 -8.08 18.30
C TRP A 272 18.71 -8.01 18.19
N GLN A 273 18.27 -7.67 16.99
CA GLN A 273 16.90 -7.65 16.52
C GLN A 273 16.69 -8.83 15.58
N VAL A 274 15.44 -9.21 15.40
CA VAL A 274 15.07 -10.28 14.47
C VAL A 274 13.83 -9.90 13.68
N TYR A 275 13.95 -9.99 12.35
CA TYR A 275 12.82 -10.01 11.44
C TYR A 275 12.55 -11.42 10.96
N ASP A 276 11.27 -11.79 10.98
CA ASP A 276 10.73 -12.91 10.22
C ASP A 276 9.59 -12.36 9.35
N ILE A 277 9.70 -12.58 8.05
CA ILE A 277 8.84 -11.95 7.05
C ILE A 277 8.29 -13.06 6.15
N ARG A 278 6.97 -13.13 6.00
CA ARG A 278 6.35 -13.87 4.90
C ARG A 278 5.94 -12.89 3.82
N PHE A 279 6.52 -13.06 2.64
CA PHE A 279 6.32 -12.22 1.48
C PHE A 279 5.71 -13.04 0.35
N ILE A 280 4.61 -12.53 -0.20
CA ILE A 280 3.94 -13.03 -1.40
C ILE A 280 4.07 -11.96 -2.48
N ALA A 281 4.72 -12.30 -3.59
CA ALA A 281 4.99 -11.35 -4.65
C ALA A 281 3.70 -10.96 -5.40
N PRO A 282 3.62 -9.73 -5.94
CA PRO A 282 2.51 -9.35 -6.81
C PRO A 282 2.56 -10.18 -8.10
N ASN A 283 1.42 -10.69 -8.54
CA ASN A 283 1.31 -11.39 -9.81
C ASN A 283 1.15 -10.35 -10.93
N ARG A 284 2.12 -10.28 -11.84
CA ARG A 284 2.15 -9.33 -12.96
C ARG A 284 1.80 -10.04 -14.27
N ASN A 285 0.95 -9.44 -15.10
CA ASN A 285 0.74 -9.86 -16.49
C ASN A 285 1.93 -9.42 -17.35
N ASN A 286 2.19 -10.14 -18.45
CA ASN A 286 3.23 -9.82 -19.45
C ASN A 286 3.03 -8.46 -20.16
N SER A 287 1.95 -7.73 -19.87
CA SER A 287 1.55 -6.46 -20.49
C SER A 287 1.44 -5.32 -19.46
N ASP A 288 2.35 -5.27 -18.48
CA ASP A 288 2.51 -4.20 -17.46
C ASP A 288 1.38 -4.00 -16.44
N GLY A 289 0.37 -4.89 -16.40
CA GLY A 289 -0.72 -4.85 -15.42
C GLY A 289 -0.51 -5.80 -14.25
N VAL A 290 -0.78 -5.38 -13.01
CA VAL A 290 -0.81 -6.28 -11.83
C VAL A 290 -2.14 -7.05 -11.81
N ARG A 291 -2.07 -8.38 -11.90
CA ARG A 291 -3.22 -9.30 -11.84
C ARG A 291 -3.74 -9.47 -10.41
N SER A 292 -2.82 -9.54 -9.44
CA SER A 292 -3.17 -9.56 -8.01
C SER A 292 -2.10 -8.86 -7.18
N PRO A 293 -2.49 -8.12 -6.13
CA PRO A 293 -1.53 -7.47 -5.25
C PRO A 293 -0.68 -8.53 -4.53
N GLY A 294 0.57 -8.18 -4.26
CA GLY A 294 1.39 -8.90 -3.31
C GLY A 294 0.92 -8.61 -1.89
N THR A 295 1.40 -9.40 -0.93
CA THR A 295 1.13 -9.18 0.49
C THR A 295 2.35 -9.49 1.35
N LEU A 296 2.43 -8.87 2.53
CA LEU A 296 3.51 -9.07 3.48
C LEU A 296 2.98 -9.14 4.91
N LYS A 297 3.48 -10.13 5.65
CA LYS A 297 3.34 -10.25 7.11
C LYS A 297 4.72 -10.29 7.73
N ALA A 298 4.95 -9.52 8.78
CA ALA A 298 6.26 -9.44 9.43
C ALA A 298 6.16 -9.39 10.95
N TRP A 299 7.10 -10.08 11.59
CA TRP A 299 7.32 -10.11 13.02
C TRP A 299 8.67 -9.48 13.34
N LEU A 300 8.68 -8.62 14.36
CA LEU A 300 9.88 -8.02 14.93
C LEU A 300 9.95 -8.35 16.42
N ASN A 301 11.03 -8.98 16.86
CA ASN A 301 11.32 -9.23 18.29
C ASN A 301 10.15 -9.89 19.07
N GLY A 302 9.45 -10.82 18.44
CA GLY A 302 8.33 -11.59 18.99
C GLY A 302 6.97 -10.91 18.83
N GLN A 303 6.89 -9.75 18.19
CA GLN A 303 5.64 -9.02 17.99
C GLN A 303 5.32 -8.83 16.51
N LEU A 304 4.04 -8.97 16.16
CA LEU A 304 3.53 -8.74 14.82
C LEU A 304 3.57 -7.24 14.50
N VAL A 305 4.34 -6.85 13.48
CA VAL A 305 4.51 -5.44 13.07
C VAL A 305 3.84 -5.12 11.74
N GLN A 306 3.63 -6.12 10.87
CA GLN A 306 2.84 -6.00 9.65
C GLN A 306 1.94 -7.22 9.51
N ASP A 307 0.67 -7.03 9.18
CA ASP A 307 -0.29 -8.13 9.04
C ASP A 307 -1.06 -8.02 7.72
N GLY A 308 -0.59 -8.73 6.70
CA GLY A 308 -1.26 -8.83 5.41
C GLY A 308 -1.28 -7.55 4.57
N VAL A 309 -0.26 -6.68 4.71
CA VAL A 309 -0.23 -5.42 3.95
C VAL A 309 -0.13 -5.68 2.46
N ALA A 310 -1.12 -5.21 1.70
CA ALA A 310 -1.18 -5.35 0.26
C ALA A 310 -0.38 -4.27 -0.48
N PHE A 311 0.31 -4.64 -1.55
CA PHE A 311 1.07 -3.73 -2.42
C PHE A 311 1.05 -4.18 -3.88
N THR A 312 1.22 -3.22 -4.79
CA THR A 312 1.24 -3.45 -6.24
C THR A 312 2.53 -2.92 -6.85
N GLU A 313 2.71 -1.60 -6.84
CA GLU A 313 3.89 -0.89 -7.35
C GLU A 313 4.70 -0.25 -6.23
N PRO A 314 6.03 -0.10 -6.40
CA PRO A 314 6.89 0.55 -5.42
C PRO A 314 6.49 2.02 -5.22
N ARG A 315 6.26 2.42 -3.97
CA ARG A 315 5.92 3.80 -3.59
C ARG A 315 7.13 4.67 -3.26
N SER A 316 8.27 4.05 -2.93
CA SER A 316 9.49 4.79 -2.59
C SER A 316 10.16 5.34 -3.86
N PRO A 317 10.59 6.61 -3.87
CA PRO A 317 11.48 7.13 -4.90
C PRO A 317 12.92 6.63 -4.72
N TYR A 318 13.28 6.12 -3.53
CA TYR A 318 14.64 5.74 -3.16
C TYR A 318 14.94 4.26 -3.39
N ILE A 319 14.19 3.58 -4.24
CA ILE A 319 14.46 2.17 -4.53
C ILE A 319 15.79 2.00 -5.30
N PRO A 320 16.51 0.88 -5.09
CA PRO A 320 17.73 0.49 -5.80
C PRO A 320 17.73 0.74 -7.32
N TYR A 321 16.58 0.63 -7.97
CA TYR A 321 16.45 0.73 -9.42
C TYR A 321 16.12 2.13 -9.96
N LYS A 322 16.06 3.16 -9.12
CA LYS A 322 15.76 4.54 -9.57
C LYS A 322 16.97 5.46 -9.65
N HIS A 323 17.96 5.30 -8.78
CA HIS A 323 19.10 6.21 -8.66
C HIS A 323 20.42 5.45 -8.67
N GLY A 324 21.38 5.90 -9.48
CA GLY A 324 22.68 5.22 -9.59
C GLY A 324 22.60 3.83 -10.23
N VAL A 325 21.64 3.62 -11.15
CA VAL A 325 21.34 2.30 -11.71
C VAL A 325 22.45 1.79 -12.62
N THR A 326 23.10 0.71 -12.21
CA THR A 326 24.19 0.03 -12.91
C THR A 326 23.65 -0.94 -13.98
N PRO A 327 24.48 -1.40 -14.94
CA PRO A 327 24.08 -2.46 -15.87
C PRO A 327 23.64 -3.75 -15.16
N TYR A 328 24.30 -4.08 -14.04
CA TYR A 328 23.93 -5.22 -13.22
C TYR A 328 22.50 -5.08 -12.68
N LEU A 329 22.17 -3.94 -12.07
CA LEU A 329 20.84 -3.69 -11.53
C LEU A 329 19.74 -3.65 -12.58
N ARG A 330 20.00 -3.09 -13.77
CA ARG A 330 19.04 -3.14 -14.89
C ARG A 330 18.72 -4.58 -15.27
N LYS A 331 19.73 -5.44 -15.35
CA LYS A 331 19.54 -6.86 -15.65
C LYS A 331 18.79 -7.58 -14.52
N THR A 332 19.08 -7.24 -13.27
CA THR A 332 18.37 -7.78 -12.10
C THR A 332 16.89 -7.40 -12.11
N GLU A 333 16.56 -6.13 -12.34
CA GLU A 333 15.16 -5.67 -12.41
C GLU A 333 14.44 -6.26 -13.64
N GLN A 334 15.11 -6.35 -14.78
CA GLN A 334 14.58 -7.06 -15.95
C GLN A 334 14.25 -8.51 -15.62
N THR A 335 15.15 -9.23 -14.94
CA THR A 335 14.91 -10.62 -14.51
C THR A 335 13.71 -10.72 -13.58
N LEU A 336 13.55 -9.76 -12.65
CA LEU A 336 12.38 -9.68 -11.78
C LEU A 336 11.09 -9.52 -12.59
N HIS A 337 11.07 -8.61 -13.58
CA HIS A 337 9.90 -8.41 -14.43
C HIS A 337 9.57 -9.62 -15.29
N GLU A 338 10.58 -10.31 -15.82
CA GLU A 338 10.41 -11.47 -16.70
C GLU A 338 10.00 -12.75 -15.95
N THR A 339 10.45 -12.92 -14.70
CA THR A 339 10.31 -14.19 -13.96
C THR A 339 9.47 -14.08 -12.71
N GLY A 340 9.13 -12.87 -12.27
CA GLY A 340 8.54 -12.60 -10.95
C GLY A 340 9.50 -12.84 -9.78
N ARG A 341 10.75 -13.22 -10.05
CA ARG A 341 11.74 -13.57 -9.01
C ARG A 341 12.76 -12.45 -8.82
N GLY A 342 12.84 -11.93 -7.60
CA GLY A 342 13.76 -10.84 -7.24
C GLY A 342 14.75 -11.21 -6.14
N PRO A 343 15.76 -10.37 -5.91
CA PRO A 343 16.72 -10.52 -4.82
C PRO A 343 16.22 -9.88 -3.52
N LEU A 344 16.98 -10.07 -2.45
CA LEU A 344 16.92 -9.26 -1.22
C LEU A 344 18.09 -8.29 -1.23
N PHE A 345 17.84 -7.00 -0.96
CA PHE A 345 18.91 -6.03 -0.72
C PHE A 345 19.03 -5.69 0.76
N LEU A 346 20.26 -5.45 1.21
CA LEU A 346 20.55 -4.79 2.48
C LEU A 346 21.01 -3.36 2.19
N GLN A 347 20.34 -2.38 2.78
CA GLN A 347 20.61 -0.97 2.53
C GLN A 347 21.84 -0.48 3.30
N ASP A 348 22.70 0.25 2.59
CA ASP A 348 23.65 1.18 3.18
C ASP A 348 23.00 2.57 3.27
N HIS A 349 22.86 3.09 4.49
CA HIS A 349 22.43 4.46 4.75
C HIS A 349 23.41 5.19 5.68
N GLY A 350 24.69 4.80 5.66
CA GLY A 350 25.75 5.39 6.48
C GLY A 350 25.78 4.91 7.94
N SER A 351 24.80 4.12 8.39
CA SER A 351 24.84 3.42 9.68
C SER A 351 25.65 2.12 9.56
N PRO A 352 26.56 1.80 10.51
CA PRO A 352 27.26 0.52 10.56
C PRO A 352 26.35 -0.59 11.13
N THR A 353 25.17 -0.75 10.55
CA THR A 353 24.21 -1.79 10.92
C THR A 353 24.84 -3.16 10.68
N LYS A 354 24.75 -4.04 11.66
CA LYS A 354 25.28 -5.40 11.57
C LYS A 354 24.17 -6.37 11.20
N PHE A 355 24.52 -7.38 10.42
CA PHE A 355 23.62 -8.44 10.01
C PHE A 355 24.26 -9.80 10.31
N ARG A 356 23.44 -10.78 10.67
CA ARG A 356 23.83 -12.18 10.75
C ARG A 356 22.62 -13.06 10.45
N ASN A 357 22.87 -14.36 10.27
CA ASN A 357 21.82 -15.36 10.17
C ASN A 357 20.71 -14.94 9.20
N ILE A 358 21.05 -14.71 7.93
CA ILE A 358 20.06 -14.38 6.90
C ILE A 358 19.78 -15.63 6.10
N TRP A 359 18.51 -16.00 6.01
CA TRP A 359 18.08 -17.13 5.20
C TRP A 359 16.71 -16.90 4.56
N ILE A 360 16.49 -17.60 3.45
CA ILE A 360 15.26 -17.55 2.67
C ILE A 360 14.73 -18.98 2.51
N LYS A 361 13.50 -19.22 2.97
CA LYS A 361 12.76 -20.45 2.70
C LYS A 361 11.69 -20.14 1.66
N ARG A 362 11.89 -20.61 0.42
CA ARG A 362 10.93 -20.44 -0.67
C ARG A 362 9.63 -21.14 -0.32
N LEU A 363 8.50 -20.48 -0.56
CA LEU A 363 7.21 -21.13 -0.45
C LEU A 363 6.97 -22.01 -1.70
N PRO A 364 6.25 -23.13 -1.57
CA PRO A 364 5.88 -23.94 -2.73
C PRO A 364 5.12 -23.07 -3.73
N ALA A 365 5.44 -23.19 -5.02
CA ALA A 365 4.59 -22.60 -6.05
C ALA A 365 3.18 -23.20 -5.91
N GLU A 366 2.13 -22.38 -5.91
CA GLU A 366 0.77 -22.90 -6.08
C GLU A 366 0.80 -23.78 -7.34
N GLN A 367 0.51 -25.08 -7.19
CA GLN A 367 0.21 -25.91 -8.35
C GLN A 367 -1.03 -25.28 -8.99
N SER A 368 -0.82 -24.60 -10.12
CA SER A 368 -1.90 -24.05 -10.93
C SER A 368 -2.83 -25.20 -11.32
N LEU A 369 -3.97 -25.31 -10.64
CA LEU A 369 -5.12 -26.10 -11.09
C LEU A 369 -5.79 -25.42 -12.28
#